data_AF-A0A1T4LU91-F1
#
_entry.id   AF-A0A1T4LU91-F1
#
_cell.length_a   1.000
_cell.length_b   1.000
_cell.length_c   1.000
_cell.angle_alpha   90.00
_cell.angle_beta   90.00
_cell.angle_gamma   90.00
#
_symmetry.space_group_name_H-M   'P 1'
#
loop_
_entity.id
_entity.type
_entity.pdbx_description
1 polymer ?
#
loop_
_entity_poly.entity_id
_entity_poly.type
_entity_poly.pdbx_seq_one_letter_code
_entity_poly.pdbx_strand_id
1 'polypeptide(L)' 'MTQMISTVAVDQCAAEACGDNRHAISIIHGLGIEYEWSERDALRDLRVFHGCVNVPVRLPAYIRSVK' A
#
# COMPACT_ATOMS: atom_id res chain seq x y z
N MET A 1 0.33 21.35 2.05
CA MET A 1 1.56 20.62 2.43
C MET A 1 1.29 19.15 2.20
N THR A 2 1.75 18.63 1.07
CA THR A 2 1.66 17.22 0.68
C THR A 2 2.77 17.10 -0.39
N GLN A 3 3.83 16.29 -0.26
CA GLN A 3 3.96 15.01 0.41
C GLN A 3 5.39 14.74 0.92
N MET A 4 5.48 13.83 1.90
CA MET A 4 6.66 12.98 2.08
C MET A 4 6.65 11.91 1.00
N ILE A 5 7.72 11.82 0.20
CA ILE A 5 8.02 10.64 -0.60
C ILE A 5 8.10 9.46 0.36
N SER A 6 7.13 8.57 0.30
CA SER A 6 7.00 7.46 1.26
C SER A 6 6.92 6.15 0.51
N THR A 7 7.47 5.10 1.10
CA THR A 7 7.25 3.74 0.62
C THR A 7 6.06 3.16 1.37
N VAL A 8 5.17 2.45 0.69
CA VAL A 8 3.97 1.84 1.28
C VAL A 8 3.95 0.36 0.96
N ALA A 9 3.77 -0.49 1.96
CA ALA A 9 3.62 -1.93 1.79
C ALA A 9 2.18 -2.33 2.09
N VAL A 10 1.56 -3.08 1.18
CA VAL A 10 0.25 -3.71 1.36
C VAL A 10 0.45 -5.20 1.60
N ASP A 11 -0.11 -5.68 2.70
CA ASP A 11 -0.15 -7.11 3.06
C ASP A 11 -1.45 -7.72 2.52
N GLN A 12 -1.33 -8.56 1.49
CA GLN A 12 -2.48 -9.13 0.80
C GLN A 12 -3.21 -10.14 1.69
N CYS A 13 -2.47 -10.98 2.42
CA CYS A 13 -3.04 -11.93 3.37
C CYS A 13 -3.82 -11.23 4.50
N ALA A 14 -3.27 -10.13 5.04
CA ALA A 14 -3.96 -9.36 6.07
C ALA A 14 -5.18 -8.60 5.53
N ALA A 15 -5.13 -8.16 4.26
CA ALA A 15 -6.29 -7.56 3.59
C ALA A 15 -7.43 -8.58 3.44
N GLU A 16 -7.13 -9.79 2.98
CA GLU A 16 -8.10 -10.90 2.86
C GLU A 16 -8.67 -11.29 4.24
N ALA A 17 -7.83 -11.37 5.28
CA ALA A 17 -8.29 -11.62 6.65
C ALA A 17 -9.23 -10.53 7.19
N CYS A 18 -9.12 -9.30 6.67
CA CYS A 18 -10.03 -8.18 6.97
C CYS A 18 -11.27 -8.15 6.04
N GLY A 19 -11.41 -9.10 5.13
CA GLY A 19 -12.49 -9.16 4.14
C GLY A 19 -12.27 -8.30 2.89
N ASP A 20 -11.10 -7.69 2.72
CA ASP A 20 -10.72 -6.93 1.53
C ASP A 20 -9.97 -7.81 0.54
N ASN A 21 -10.72 -8.49 -0.33
CA ASN A 21 -10.18 -9.40 -1.35
C ASN A 21 -9.70 -8.65 -2.62
N ARG A 22 -9.59 -7.32 -2.57
CA ARG A 22 -9.09 -6.55 -3.70
C ARG A 22 -7.58 -6.78 -3.83
N HIS A 23 -7.09 -6.76 -5.06
CA HIS A 23 -5.66 -6.78 -5.32
C HIS A 23 -5.01 -5.50 -4.75
N ALA A 24 -3.79 -5.61 -4.21
CA ALA A 24 -3.07 -4.49 -3.59
C ALA A 24 -3.06 -3.19 -4.44
N ILE A 25 -2.94 -3.31 -5.77
CA ILE A 25 -2.99 -2.15 -6.68
C ILE A 25 -4.35 -1.44 -6.62
N SER A 26 -5.44 -2.20 -6.64
CA SER A 26 -6.80 -1.66 -6.55
C SER A 26 -7.08 -1.01 -5.19
N ILE A 27 -6.48 -1.54 -4.12
CA ILE A 27 -6.56 -0.95 -2.78
C ILE A 27 -5.88 0.44 -2.78
N ILE A 28 -4.64 0.52 -3.26
CA ILE A 28 -3.87 1.77 -3.35
C ILE A 28 -4.59 2.81 -4.22
N HIS A 29 -5.07 2.41 -5.40
CA HIS A 29 -5.86 3.29 -6.27
C HIS A 29 -7.16 3.76 -5.61
N GLY A 30 -7.85 2.87 -4.88
CA GLY A 30 -9.07 3.21 -4.15
C GLY A 30 -8.85 4.19 -2.99
N LEU A 31 -7.61 4.29 -2.48
CA LEU A 31 -7.21 5.27 -1.47
C LEU A 31 -6.75 6.60 -2.07
N GLY A 32 -6.68 6.72 -3.40
CA GLY A 32 -6.15 7.89 -4.10
C GLY A 32 -4.64 8.07 -3.96
N ILE A 33 -3.92 6.99 -3.63
CA ILE A 33 -2.47 6.99 -3.52
C ILE A 33 -1.90 6.76 -4.91
N GLU A 34 -1.08 7.69 -5.40
CA GLU A 34 -0.32 7.49 -6.63
C GLU A 34 1.09 7.03 -6.25
N TYR A 35 1.73 6.27 -7.13
CA TYR A 35 3.05 5.69 -6.89
C TYR A 35 3.84 5.65 -8.19
N GLU A 36 5.17 5.61 -8.09
CA GLU A 36 6.05 5.57 -9.27
C GLU A 36 6.24 4.15 -9.78
N TRP A 37 6.54 3.22 -8.88
CA TRP A 37 6.72 1.81 -9.21
C TRP A 37 6.35 0.92 -8.02
N SER A 38 6.18 -0.38 -8.30
CA SER A 38 5.87 -1.37 -7.26
C SER A 38 6.60 -2.68 -7.49
N GLU A 39 6.96 -3.35 -6.42
CA GLU A 39 7.53 -4.69 -6.42
C GLU A 39 6.74 -5.63 -5.51
N ARG A 40 6.87 -6.93 -5.77
CA ARG A 40 6.27 -7.97 -4.95
C ARG A 40 7.37 -8.62 -4.11
N ASP A 41 7.21 -8.58 -2.79
CA ASP A 41 8.02 -9.37 -1.89
C ASP A 41 7.45 -10.79 -1.87
N ALA A 42 8.12 -11.70 -2.57
CA ALA A 42 7.69 -13.09 -2.71
C ALA A 42 7.77 -13.89 -1.40
N LEU A 43 8.52 -13.42 -0.40
CA LEU A 43 8.71 -14.12 0.87
C LEU A 43 7.61 -13.80 1.88
N ARG A 44 7.01 -12.62 1.79
CA ARG A 44 6.03 -12.11 2.78
C ARG A 44 4.65 -11.83 2.21
N ASP A 45 4.40 -12.15 0.95
CA ASP A 45 3.18 -11.83 0.20
C ASP A 45 2.80 -10.34 0.32
N LEU A 46 3.83 -9.49 0.37
CA LEU A 46 3.67 -8.04 0.41
C LEU A 46 3.80 -7.47 -0.98
N ARG A 47 3.04 -6.41 -1.25
CA ARG A 47 3.27 -5.54 -2.40
C ARG A 47 3.79 -4.21 -1.89
N VAL A 48 5.01 -3.86 -2.29
CA VAL A 48 5.67 -2.62 -1.89
C VAL A 48 5.55 -1.61 -3.03
N PHE A 49 5.12 -0.40 -2.70
CA PHE A 49 4.89 0.72 -3.60
C PHE A 49 5.86 1.84 -3.22
N HIS A 50 6.62 2.30 -4.20
CA HIS A 50 7.68 3.30 -4.01
C HIS A 50 7.30 4.60 -4.69
N GLY A 51 7.83 5.71 -4.16
CA GLY A 51 7.48 7.04 -4.63
C GLY A 51 6.01 7.37 -4.40
N CYS A 52 5.43 6.90 -3.28
CA CYS A 52 4.01 7.12 -3.02
C CYS A 52 3.74 8.58 -2.68
N VAL A 53 2.68 9.10 -3.29
CA VAL A 53 2.16 10.46 -3.16
C VAL A 53 0.69 10.41 -2.75
N ASN A 54 0.18 11.50 -2.17
CA ASN A 54 -1.17 11.59 -1.60
C ASN A 54 -1.51 10.49 -0.57
N VAL A 55 -0.51 10.00 0.16
CA VAL A 55 -0.70 8.97 1.19
C VAL A 55 -1.57 9.52 2.33
N PRO A 56 -2.76 8.93 2.59
CA PRO A 56 -3.64 9.38 3.65
C PRO A 56 -3.02 9.10 5.02
N VAL A 57 -3.30 9.97 6.00
CA VAL A 57 -2.80 9.83 7.37
C VAL A 57 -3.33 8.56 8.05
N ARG A 58 -4.55 8.13 7.68
CA ARG A 58 -5.18 6.91 8.18
C ARG A 58 -5.12 5.83 7.11
N LEU A 59 -4.18 4.91 7.28
CA LEU A 59 -4.08 3.71 6.46
C LEU A 59 -4.81 2.54 7.14
N PRO A 60 -5.42 1.62 6.37
CA PRO A 60 -5.90 0.35 6.90
C PRO A 60 -4.78 -0.43 7.60
N ALA A 61 -5.13 -1.28 8.57
CA ALA A 61 -4.14 -2.02 9.38
C ALA A 61 -3.23 -2.96 8.56
N TYR A 62 -3.71 -3.41 7.40
CA TYR A 62 -2.96 -4.23 6.44
C TYR A 62 -2.07 -3.42 5.49
N ILE A 63 -2.00 -2.09 5.65
CA ILE A 63 -1.11 -1.21 4.90
C ILE A 63 -0.14 -0.55 5.87
N ARG A 64 1.16 -0.62 5.56
CA ARG A 64 2.23 -0.04 6.38
C ARG A 64 3.03 0.95 5.57
N SER A 65 3.26 2.14 6.13
CA SER A 65 4.28 3.03 5.59
C SER A 65 5.65 2.51 5.98
N VAL A 66 6.49 2.25 5.00
CA VAL A 66 7.91 1.94 5.15
C VAL A 66 8.67 3.26 5.02
N LYS A 67 9.39 3.63 6.08
CA LYS A 67 10.18 4.87 6.14
C LYS A 67 11.56 4.65 5.54
#